data_AF-A0A7U2IBN7-F1
#
_entry.id   AF-A0A7U2IBN7-F1
#
_cell.length_a   1.000
_cell.length_b   1.000
_cell.length_c   1.000
_cell.angle_alpha   90.00
_cell.angle_beta   90.00
_cell.angle_gamma   90.00
#
_symmetry.space_group_name_H-M   'P 1'
#
loop_
_entity.id
_entity.type
_entity.pdbx_description
1 polymer ?
#
loop_
_entity_poly.entity_id
_entity_poly.type
_entity_poly.pdbx_seq_one_letter_code
_entity_poly.pdbx_strand_id
1 'polypeptide(L)'
;MDLFTALPAGLVKVQLEKAITQVRAGRATALRDAGAALSGGEDEVDEEKEWLGEGGEGAFEFTQMQEVGTSVGVVGGNVVQGKERGDVEGWWAWIAELL
;
A
#
# COMPACT_ATOMS: atom_id res chain seq x y z
N MET A 1 16.98 -4.26 9.51
CA MET A 1 16.87 -5.64 10.01
C MET A 1 17.96 -5.91 11.05
N ASP A 2 18.25 -4.94 11.90
CA ASP A 2 19.29 -4.98 12.93
C ASP A 2 18.71 -5.02 14.35
N LEU A 3 17.44 -4.61 14.50
CA LEU A 3 16.68 -4.69 15.74
C LEU A 3 15.94 -6.04 15.83
N PHE A 4 15.96 -6.66 17.02
CA PHE A 4 15.26 -7.93 17.25
C PHE A 4 13.73 -7.84 17.12
N THR A 5 13.17 -6.63 17.25
CA THR A 5 11.74 -6.35 17.09
C THR A 5 11.34 -5.99 15.66
N ALA A 6 12.30 -5.91 14.73
CA ALA A 6 12.00 -5.64 13.34
C ALA A 6 11.21 -6.81 12.73
N LEU A 7 10.07 -6.50 12.12
CA LEU A 7 9.25 -7.51 11.46
C LEU A 7 9.91 -7.93 10.13
N PRO A 8 9.83 -9.22 9.76
CA PRO A 8 10.25 -9.65 8.43
C PRO A 8 9.46 -8.95 7.32
N ALA A 9 10.10 -8.66 6.20
CA ALA A 9 9.49 -7.93 5.08
C ALA A 9 8.17 -8.56 4.58
N GLY A 10 8.09 -9.89 4.53
CA GLY A 10 6.85 -10.58 4.17
C GLY A 10 5.68 -10.32 5.14
N LEU A 11 5.98 -10.18 6.43
CA LEU A 11 4.96 -9.85 7.44
C LEU A 11 4.57 -8.37 7.38
N VAL A 12 5.53 -7.48 7.08
CA VAL A 12 5.25 -6.07 6.79
C VAL A 12 4.32 -5.95 5.59
N LYS A 13 4.58 -6.70 4.50
CA LYS A 13 3.72 -6.74 3.31
C LYS A 13 2.28 -7.09 3.69
N VAL A 14 2.07 -8.22 4.35
CA VAL A 14 0.74 -8.71 4.75
C VAL A 14 0.02 -7.70 5.65
N GLN A 15 0.72 -7.09 6.61
CA GLN A 15 0.11 -6.10 7.49
C GLN A 15 -0.28 -4.81 6.76
N LEU A 16 0.54 -4.34 5.81
CA LEU A 16 0.22 -3.18 4.99
C LEU A 16 -0.99 -3.46 4.09
N GLU A 17 -1.03 -4.60 3.40
CA GLU A 17 -2.15 -5.01 2.55
C GLU A 17 -3.47 -5.06 3.35
N LYS A 18 -3.43 -5.66 4.54
CA LYS A 18 -4.56 -5.70 5.47
C LYS A 18 -4.98 -4.30 5.93
N ALA A 19 -4.03 -3.45 6.32
CA ALA A 19 -4.33 -2.10 6.78
C ALA A 19 -4.93 -1.24 5.66
N ILE A 20 -4.40 -1.33 4.43
CA ILE A 20 -4.93 -0.62 3.27
C ILE A 20 -6.34 -1.10 2.93
N THR A 21 -6.60 -2.41 3.01
CA THR A 21 -7.96 -2.98 2.85
C THR A 21 -8.94 -2.34 3.84
N GLN A 22 -8.55 -2.19 5.11
CA GLN A 22 -9.39 -1.55 6.13
C GLN A 22 -9.61 -0.07 5.85
N VAL A 23 -8.59 0.66 5.39
CA VAL A 23 -8.72 2.07 5.00
C VAL A 23 -9.65 2.23 3.80
N ARG A 24 -9.56 1.36 2.78
CA ARG A 24 -10.49 1.33 1.63
C ARG A 24 -11.93 1.16 2.11
N ALA A 25 -12.19 0.15 2.95
CA ALA A 25 -13.53 -0.10 3.49
C ALA A 25 -14.04 1.09 4.32
N GLY A 26 -13.20 1.70 5.16
CA GLY A 26 -13.56 2.87 5.95
C GLY A 26 -13.90 4.09 5.10
N ARG A 27 -13.13 4.35 4.03
CA ARG A 27 -13.43 5.43 3.07
C ARG A 27 -14.71 5.17 2.30
N ALA A 28 -15.00 3.92 1.92
CA ALA A 28 -16.25 3.55 1.28
C ALA A 28 -17.47 3.90 2.11
N THR A 29 -17.44 3.54 3.40
CA THR A 29 -18.52 3.87 4.32
C THR A 29 -18.67 5.38 4.46
N ALA A 30 -17.57 6.11 4.65
CA ALA A 30 -17.60 7.57 4.80
C ALA A 30 -18.15 8.29 3.56
N LEU A 31 -17.76 7.87 2.35
CA LEU A 31 -18.26 8.44 1.10
C LEU A 31 -19.76 8.16 0.93
N ARG A 32 -20.22 6.94 1.23
CA ARG A 32 -21.64 6.58 1.18
C ARG A 32 -22.47 7.39 2.18
N ASP A 33 -21.96 7.55 3.40
CA ASP A 33 -22.61 8.34 4.46
C ASP A 33 -22.67 9.84 4.10
N ALA A 34 -21.60 10.38 3.49
CA ALA A 34 -21.55 11.76 3.01
C ALA A 34 -22.49 12.00 1.82
N GLY A 35 -22.54 11.08 0.85
CA GLY A 35 -23.44 11.14 -0.30
C GLY A 35 -24.92 11.06 0.12
N ALA A 36 -25.26 10.22 1.10
CA ALA A 36 -26.61 10.17 1.67
C ALA A 36 -27.01 11.52 2.32
N ALA A 37 -26.07 12.20 2.99
CA ALA A 37 -26.27 13.53 3.57
C ALA A 37 -26.33 14.66 2.53
N LEU A 38 -25.73 14.47 1.35
CA LEU A 38 -25.60 15.45 0.27
C LEU A 38 -26.55 15.22 -0.92
N SER A 39 -27.45 14.23 -0.85
CA SER A 39 -28.39 13.82 -1.92
C SER A 39 -29.44 14.88 -2.38
N GLY A 40 -29.15 16.17 -2.16
CA GLY A 40 -29.76 17.30 -2.85
C GLY A 40 -28.86 18.00 -3.87
N GLY A 41 -27.70 17.45 -4.25
CA GLY A 41 -26.75 18.07 -5.19
C GLY A 41 -26.21 17.10 -6.25
N GLU A 42 -26.33 17.51 -7.51
CA GLU A 42 -26.01 16.78 -8.74
C GLU A 42 -24.49 16.78 -9.06
N ASP A 43 -23.67 16.12 -8.26
CA ASP A 43 -22.28 15.81 -8.65
C ASP A 43 -22.07 14.29 -8.55
N GLU A 44 -22.28 13.59 -9.68
CA GLU A 44 -21.77 12.24 -9.91
C GLU A 44 -20.24 12.34 -9.98
N VAL A 45 -19.60 12.35 -8.81
CA VAL A 45 -18.16 12.09 -8.71
C VAL A 45 -17.97 10.66 -9.22
N ASP A 46 -17.14 10.50 -10.26
CA ASP A 46 -16.84 9.21 -10.89
C ASP A 46 -16.19 8.26 -9.87
N GLU A 47 -17.03 7.53 -9.12
CA GLU A 47 -16.66 6.75 -7.95
C GLU A 47 -15.57 5.72 -8.28
N GLU A 48 -15.50 5.23 -9.53
CA GLU A 48 -14.49 4.25 -9.97
C GLU A 48 -13.06 4.81 -9.98
N LYS A 49 -12.88 6.13 -10.17
CA LYS A 49 -11.56 6.77 -10.24
C LYS A 49 -10.89 6.99 -8.88
N GLU A 50 -11.61 6.82 -7.76
CA GLU A 50 -11.07 7.11 -6.43
C GLU A 50 -10.46 5.89 -5.71
N TRP A 51 -10.65 4.67 -6.24
CA TRP A 51 -10.24 3.45 -5.56
C TRP A 51 -8.80 3.05 -5.83
N LEU A 52 -8.08 2.69 -4.75
CA LEU A 52 -6.73 2.13 -4.83
C LEU A 52 -6.79 0.61 -5.09
N GLY A 53 -6.51 0.20 -6.33
CA GLY A 53 -6.47 -1.21 -6.78
C GLY A 53 -7.86 -1.81 -7.05
N GLU A 54 -7.99 -2.54 -8.18
CA GLU A 54 -9.19 -3.30 -8.63
C GLU A 54 -10.56 -2.67 -8.26
N GLY A 55 -10.73 -1.37 -8.50
CA GLY A 55 -12.03 -0.70 -8.33
C GLY A 55 -12.63 -0.74 -6.91
N GLY A 56 -11.84 -1.07 -5.89
CA GLY A 56 -12.31 -1.07 -4.50
C GLY A 56 -12.94 -2.39 -4.02
N GLU A 57 -13.10 -3.40 -4.88
CA GLU A 57 -13.61 -4.72 -4.49
C GLU A 57 -12.53 -5.63 -3.87
N GLY A 58 -12.94 -6.52 -2.97
CA GLY A 58 -12.05 -7.53 -2.38
C GLY A 58 -10.99 -6.98 -1.40
N ALA A 59 -10.05 -7.86 -1.05
CA ALA A 59 -8.87 -7.47 -0.28
C ALA A 59 -7.89 -6.73 -1.19
N PHE A 60 -7.23 -5.70 -0.67
CA PHE A 60 -6.15 -5.04 -1.39
C PHE A 60 -4.89 -5.91 -1.37
N GLU A 61 -4.29 -6.08 -2.53
CA GLU A 61 -2.97 -6.69 -2.70
C GLU A 61 -2.08 -5.78 -3.53
N PHE A 62 -0.78 -5.71 -3.21
CA PHE A 62 0.16 -4.88 -3.98
C PHE A 62 0.29 -5.30 -5.45
N THR A 63 -0.07 -6.55 -5.78
CA THR A 63 -0.13 -7.08 -7.15
C THR A 63 -1.12 -6.31 -8.02
N GLN A 64 -2.24 -5.84 -7.46
CA GLN A 64 -3.25 -5.04 -8.17
C GLN A 64 -2.71 -3.70 -8.67
N MET A 65 -1.65 -3.16 -8.05
CA MET A 65 -1.02 -1.91 -8.50
C MET A 65 -0.34 -2.04 -9.87
N GLN A 66 0.00 -3.25 -10.29
CA GLN A 66 0.61 -3.49 -11.60
C GLN A 66 -0.35 -3.14 -12.74
N GLU A 67 -1.67 -3.23 -12.53
CA GLU A 67 -2.69 -2.88 -13.52
C GLU A 67 -2.66 -1.39 -13.89
N VAL A 68 -2.26 -0.55 -12.94
CA VAL A 68 -2.07 0.90 -13.15
C VAL A 68 -0.61 1.26 -13.44
N GLY A 69 0.19 0.28 -13.88
CA GLY A 69 1.59 0.47 -14.26
C GLY A 69 2.53 0.73 -13.09
N THR A 70 2.11 0.41 -11.85
CA THR A 70 2.91 0.65 -10.64
C THR A 70 3.37 -0.68 -10.03
N SER A 71 4.67 -0.91 -10.00
CA SER A 71 5.26 -2.06 -9.28
C SER A 71 5.58 -1.68 -7.84
N VAL A 72 5.15 -2.50 -6.88
CA VAL A 72 5.43 -2.28 -5.46
C VAL A 72 6.18 -3.48 -4.89
N GLY A 73 7.40 -3.23 -4.40
CA GLY A 73 8.23 -4.22 -3.70
C GLY A 73 8.36 -3.88 -2.21
N VAL A 74 8.26 -4.89 -1.35
CA VAL A 74 8.57 -4.75 0.09
C VAL A 74 9.90 -5.43 0.36
N VAL A 75 10.96 -4.62 0.45
CA VAL A 75 12.34 -5.10 0.59
C VAL A 75 12.88 -4.71 1.97
N GLY A 76 13.29 -5.70 2.76
CA GLY A 76 13.90 -5.49 4.07
C GLY A 76 15.33 -4.97 3.97
N GLY A 77 15.80 -4.30 5.03
CA GLY A 77 17.19 -3.84 5.15
C GLY A 77 17.42 -3.00 6.41
N ASN A 78 18.65 -2.53 6.62
CA ASN A 78 19.03 -1.52 7.62
C ASN A 78 20.22 -0.72 7.12
N VAL A 79 20.23 0.57 7.47
CA VAL A 79 21.34 1.46 7.11
C VAL A 79 22.56 1.25 8.02
N VAL A 80 22.33 0.90 9.29
CA VAL A 80 23.38 0.74 10.31
C VAL A 80 23.30 -0.65 10.92
N GLN A 81 24.43 -1.24 11.26
CA GLN A 81 24.52 -2.52 11.98
C GLN A 81 25.57 -2.43 13.08
N GLY A 82 25.24 -1.67 14.14
CA GLY A 82 26.21 -1.38 15.20
C GLY A 82 27.43 -0.64 14.65
N LYS A 83 28.60 -1.28 14.67
CA LYS A 83 29.85 -0.75 14.10
C LYS A 83 30.11 -1.20 12.66
N GLU A 84 29.29 -2.10 12.13
CA GLU A 84 29.39 -2.65 10.79
C GLU A 84 28.49 -1.89 9.81
N ARG A 85 28.75 -2.08 8.51
CA ARG A 85 27.91 -1.55 7.44
C ARG A 85 26.55 -2.27 7.47
N GLY A 86 25.47 -1.52 7.30
CA GLY A 86 24.14 -2.10 7.23
C GLY A 86 23.89 -2.90 5.94
N ASP A 87 22.86 -3.75 5.98
CA ASP A 87 22.38 -4.55 4.86
C ASP A 87 21.39 -3.72 4.02
N VAL A 88 21.87 -3.24 2.87
CA VAL A 88 21.13 -2.34 1.95
C VAL A 88 21.18 -2.84 0.50
N GLU A 89 21.84 -3.95 0.24
CA GLU A 89 22.11 -4.53 -1.07
C GLU A 89 20.81 -4.85 -1.81
N GLY A 90 19.80 -5.35 -1.10
CA GLY A 90 18.48 -5.60 -1.68
C GLY A 90 17.80 -4.33 -2.22
N TRP A 91 17.99 -3.19 -1.55
CA TRP A 91 17.43 -1.92 -2.01
C TRP A 91 18.13 -1.42 -3.27
N TRP A 92 19.46 -1.52 -3.32
CA TRP A 92 20.22 -1.13 -4.51
C TRP A 92 19.93 -2.04 -5.70
N ALA A 93 19.80 -3.35 -5.48
CA ALA A 93 19.38 -4.29 -6.52
C ALA A 93 18.01 -3.93 -7.09
N TRP A 94 17.03 -3.64 -6.22
CA TRP A 94 15.69 -3.23 -6.65
C TRP A 94 15.70 -1.92 -7.45
N ILE A 95 16.49 -0.93 -7.04
CA ILE A 95 16.63 0.32 -7.80
C ILE A 95 17.29 0.05 -9.16
N ALA A 96 18.31 -0.81 -9.20
CA ALA A 96 19.04 -1.11 -10.43
C ALA A 96 18.16 -1.82 -11.48
N GLU A 97 17.15 -2.57 -11.07
CA GLU A 97 16.15 -3.17 -11.99
C GLU A 97 15.25 -2.14 -12.68
N LEU A 98 15.21 -0.90 -12.17
CA LEU A 98 14.36 0.18 -12.66
C LEU A 98 15.12 1.28 -13.42
N LEU A 99 16.45 1.17 -13.53
CA LEU A 99 17.33 2.09 -14.27
C LEU A 99 17.64 1.56 -15.67
#